data_AF-A0A1X7TEC6-F1
#
_entry.id   AF-A0A1X7TEC6-F1
#
_cell.length_a   1.000
_cell.length_b   1.000
_cell.length_c   1.000
_cell.angle_alpha   90.00
_cell.angle_beta   90.00
_cell.angle_gamma   90.00
#
_symmetry.space_group_name_H-M   'P 1'
#
loop_
_entity.id
_entity.type
_entity.pdbx_description
1 polymer ?
#
loop_
_entity_poly.entity_id
_entity_poly.type
_entity_poly.pdbx_seq_one_letter_code
_entity_poly.pdbx_strand_id
1 'polypeptide(L)'
;SNVFQTNGISYSQICGKVVGYQKGRTDGANTGNINSAYIDGVSITRGSPRQHVWSYIAGHQSNNNSSNACPCNTEATSTVPSFIGEDYYCESGTNSEPSKSQVYTADPLWDGNNCPSYEVPCCNGTGLPWFFRDYGNATITDYIELRVCGNQGYGNEDTPVQLYEIYVK
;
A
#
# COMPACT_ATOMS: atom_id res chain seq x y z
N SER A 1 -4.38 11.90 -8.23
CA SER A 1 -3.03 11.29 -8.21
C SER A 1 -2.00 12.39 -8.24
N ASN A 2 -0.78 12.11 -7.76
CA ASN A 2 0.36 13.02 -7.87
C ASN A 2 1.41 12.40 -8.78
N VAL A 3 1.91 13.17 -9.73
CA VAL A 3 2.94 12.72 -10.70
C VAL A 3 4.22 13.50 -10.46
N PHE A 4 5.33 12.77 -10.35
CA PHE A 4 6.67 13.28 -10.14
C PHE A 4 7.48 13.06 -11.40
N GLN A 5 7.73 14.15 -12.14
CA GLN A 5 8.54 14.12 -13.34
C GLN A 5 10.01 13.93 -12.97
N THR A 6 10.70 13.07 -13.71
CA THR A 6 12.15 12.85 -13.59
C THR A 6 12.97 13.97 -14.21
N ASN A 7 12.36 14.79 -15.07
CA ASN A 7 13.01 15.87 -15.80
C ASN A 7 14.29 15.43 -16.54
N GLY A 8 14.26 14.23 -17.12
CA GLY A 8 15.38 13.66 -17.89
C GLY A 8 16.46 12.98 -17.05
N ILE A 9 16.31 12.96 -15.72
CA ILE A 9 17.17 12.15 -14.84
C ILE A 9 16.74 10.70 -14.97
N SER A 10 17.65 9.85 -15.44
CA SER A 10 17.41 8.41 -15.45
C SER A 10 17.64 7.81 -14.08
N TYR A 11 16.91 6.76 -13.75
CA TYR A 11 17.12 5.94 -12.58
C TYR A 11 17.07 4.45 -12.92
N SER A 12 17.69 3.64 -12.06
CA SER A 12 17.57 2.19 -12.07
C SER A 12 17.06 1.65 -10.73
N GLN A 13 17.04 2.46 -9.68
CA GLN A 13 16.52 2.06 -8.37
C GLN A 13 15.49 3.08 -7.86
N ILE A 14 14.46 2.59 -7.17
CA ILE A 14 13.48 3.43 -6.45
C ILE A 14 13.34 2.87 -5.04
N CYS A 15 13.34 3.75 -4.04
CA CYS A 15 12.98 3.38 -2.67
C CYS A 15 12.19 4.48 -2.00
N GLY A 16 11.61 4.18 -0.85
CA GLY A 16 10.83 5.16 -0.13
C GLY A 16 9.98 4.54 0.95
N LYS A 17 9.13 5.35 1.57
CA LYS A 17 8.13 4.90 2.53
C LYS A 17 6.89 5.77 2.46
N VAL A 18 5.78 5.23 2.93
CA VAL A 18 4.51 5.94 3.10
C VAL A 18 4.03 5.66 4.51
N VAL A 19 3.51 6.68 5.20
CA VAL A 19 2.78 6.50 6.46
C VAL A 19 1.40 7.12 6.29
N GLY A 20 0.39 6.37 6.71
CA GLY A 20 -1.00 6.80 6.66
C GLY A 20 -1.77 6.32 7.87
N TYR A 21 -3.09 6.41 7.78
CA TYR A 21 -4.01 5.94 8.82
C TYR A 21 -5.18 5.21 8.17
N GLN A 22 -5.72 4.24 8.88
CA GLN A 22 -7.02 3.66 8.54
C GLN A 22 -8.12 4.61 9.00
N LYS A 23 -9.09 4.87 8.14
CA LYS A 23 -10.37 5.46 8.54
C LYS A 23 -11.50 4.55 8.08
N GLY A 24 -12.40 4.20 8.99
CA GLY A 24 -13.53 3.35 8.63
C GLY A 24 -13.13 1.92 8.24
N ARG A 25 -13.91 1.33 7.33
CA ARG A 25 -13.89 -0.10 7.03
C ARG A 25 -13.19 -0.40 5.70
N THR A 26 -11.87 -0.21 5.67
CA THR A 26 -11.06 -0.49 4.48
C THR A 26 -11.17 -1.96 4.07
N ASP A 27 -11.21 -2.19 2.76
CA ASP A 27 -11.43 -3.49 2.12
C ASP A 27 -10.11 -4.17 1.68
N GLY A 28 -8.96 -3.62 2.04
CA GLY A 28 -7.66 -4.22 1.72
C GLY A 28 -7.38 -4.26 0.22
N ALA A 29 -7.04 -5.46 -0.29
CA ALA A 29 -6.77 -5.67 -1.71
C ALA A 29 -8.07 -5.98 -2.49
N ASN A 30 -8.22 -5.35 -3.65
CA ASN A 30 -9.40 -5.46 -4.49
C ASN A 30 -9.08 -6.07 -5.85
N THR A 31 -10.11 -6.62 -6.51
CA THR A 31 -9.98 -7.07 -7.90
C THR A 31 -9.87 -5.89 -8.86
N GLY A 32 -9.12 -6.06 -9.95
CA GLY A 32 -9.00 -5.02 -10.97
C GLY A 32 -7.69 -5.09 -11.73
N ASN A 33 -7.37 -3.98 -12.38
CA ASN A 33 -6.12 -3.82 -13.12
C ASN A 33 -5.35 -2.61 -12.61
N ILE A 34 -4.13 -2.42 -13.11
CA ILE A 34 -3.25 -1.35 -12.65
C ILE A 34 -3.85 0.06 -12.79
N ASN A 35 -4.87 0.26 -13.62
CA ASN A 35 -5.53 1.56 -13.79
C ASN A 35 -6.74 1.76 -12.87
N SER A 36 -7.26 0.73 -12.19
CA SER A 36 -8.39 0.85 -11.25
C SER A 36 -7.93 1.10 -9.81
N ALA A 37 -8.89 1.37 -8.90
CA ALA A 37 -8.67 1.35 -7.46
C ALA A 37 -8.61 -0.11 -6.97
N TYR A 38 -7.48 -0.76 -7.21
CA TYR A 38 -7.28 -2.19 -6.92
C TYR A 38 -6.85 -2.46 -5.46
N ILE A 39 -6.76 -1.43 -4.62
CA ILE A 39 -6.46 -1.48 -3.19
C ILE A 39 -7.13 -0.29 -2.52
N ASP A 40 -7.39 -0.42 -1.22
CA ASP A 40 -7.56 0.73 -0.32
C ASP A 40 -6.19 1.10 0.24
N GLY A 41 -5.72 2.32 -0.03
CA GLY A 41 -4.38 2.75 0.37
C GLY A 41 -3.63 3.47 -0.75
N VAL A 42 -2.34 3.18 -0.90
CA VAL A 42 -1.45 3.93 -1.81
C VAL A 42 -0.84 3.03 -2.88
N SER A 43 -1.07 3.38 -4.15
CA SER A 43 -0.47 2.75 -5.33
C SER A 43 0.67 3.64 -5.85
N ILE A 44 1.88 3.08 -5.91
CA ILE A 44 3.03 3.70 -6.57
C ILE A 44 3.26 3.01 -7.91
N THR A 45 3.27 3.78 -8.98
CA THR A 45 3.48 3.30 -10.35
C THR A 45 4.47 4.19 -11.09
N ARG A 46 4.94 3.74 -12.26
CA ARG A 46 5.75 4.56 -13.17
C ARG A 46 5.30 4.46 -14.61
N GLY A 47 5.55 5.53 -15.36
CA GLY A 47 5.47 5.54 -16.81
C GLY A 47 4.06 5.45 -17.39
N SER A 48 3.99 5.44 -18.73
CA SER A 48 2.75 5.30 -19.48
C SER A 48 3.00 4.41 -20.70
N PRO A 49 2.47 3.16 -20.76
CA PRO A 49 1.49 2.59 -19.83
C PRO A 49 2.07 2.35 -18.43
N ARG A 50 1.20 2.44 -17.40
CA ARG A 50 1.59 2.25 -16.00
C ARG A 50 2.31 0.92 -15.80
N GLN A 51 3.41 0.98 -15.08
CA GLN A 51 4.14 -0.15 -14.52
C GLN A 51 4.06 -0.09 -13.00
N HIS A 52 3.88 -1.24 -12.36
CA HIS A 52 3.77 -1.30 -10.90
C HIS A 52 5.14 -1.12 -10.23
N VAL A 53 5.16 -0.33 -9.15
CA VAL A 53 6.36 -0.11 -8.33
C VAL A 53 6.13 -0.72 -6.94
N TRP A 54 5.08 -0.28 -6.24
CA TRP A 54 4.75 -0.76 -4.89
C TRP A 54 3.28 -0.50 -4.55
N SER A 55 2.71 -1.30 -3.67
CA SER A 55 1.36 -1.11 -3.11
C SER A 55 1.38 -1.07 -1.58
N TYR A 56 0.83 -0.01 -1.01
CA TYR A 56 0.56 0.11 0.42
C TYR A 56 -0.93 -0.13 0.66
N ILE A 57 -1.28 -1.17 1.40
CA ILE A 57 -2.64 -1.70 1.49
C ILE A 57 -3.16 -1.53 2.92
N ALA A 58 -4.32 -0.91 3.08
CA ALA A 58 -4.99 -0.77 4.37
C ALA A 58 -5.96 -1.96 4.56
N GLY A 59 -5.59 -2.91 5.42
CA GLY A 59 -6.46 -4.04 5.77
C GLY A 59 -7.65 -3.62 6.63
N HIS A 60 -8.67 -4.47 6.70
CA HIS A 60 -9.87 -4.20 7.50
C HIS A 60 -9.59 -4.18 9.01
N GLN A 61 -8.94 -5.22 9.52
CA GLN A 61 -8.51 -5.37 10.91
C GLN A 61 -7.47 -6.48 11.04
N SER A 62 -6.57 -6.36 12.01
CA SER A 62 -5.41 -7.26 12.19
C SER A 62 -5.75 -8.63 12.80
N ASN A 63 -6.94 -8.78 13.39
CA ASN A 63 -7.40 -10.02 14.01
C ASN A 63 -8.39 -10.84 13.14
N ASN A 64 -8.34 -10.69 11.81
CA ASN A 64 -9.06 -11.57 10.88
C ASN A 64 -8.18 -12.00 9.67
N ASN A 65 -8.68 -12.93 8.87
CA ASN A 65 -8.03 -13.46 7.66
C ASN A 65 -8.99 -13.54 6.45
N SER A 66 -10.08 -12.77 6.52
CA SER A 66 -11.13 -12.69 5.49
C SER A 66 -10.66 -12.00 4.21
N SER A 67 -11.52 -11.91 3.19
CA SER A 67 -11.20 -11.29 1.90
C SER A 67 -10.75 -9.83 1.98
N ASN A 68 -11.10 -9.13 3.06
CA ASN A 68 -10.79 -7.71 3.26
C ASN A 68 -9.59 -7.52 4.20
N ALA A 69 -9.05 -8.63 4.72
CA ALA A 69 -7.85 -8.64 5.55
C ALA A 69 -6.60 -8.42 4.71
N CYS A 70 -5.49 -8.15 5.39
CA CYS A 70 -4.20 -8.07 4.72
C CYS A 70 -3.81 -9.42 4.05
N PRO A 71 -3.34 -9.42 2.79
CA PRO A 71 -2.97 -10.64 2.07
C PRO A 71 -1.81 -11.42 2.70
N CYS A 72 -1.01 -10.75 3.54
CA CYS A 72 0.08 -11.35 4.32
C CYS A 72 -0.39 -11.90 5.68
N ASN A 73 -1.67 -11.77 6.04
CA ASN A 73 -2.18 -12.32 7.29
C ASN A 73 -2.01 -13.84 7.31
N THR A 74 -1.79 -14.40 8.50
CA THR A 74 -1.72 -15.84 8.71
C THR A 74 -3.03 -16.48 8.23
N GLU A 75 -2.93 -17.44 7.29
CA GLU A 75 -4.08 -18.10 6.66
C GLU A 75 -5.03 -17.14 5.91
N ALA A 76 -4.51 -16.03 5.38
CA ALA A 76 -5.28 -15.09 4.57
C ALA A 76 -5.97 -15.77 3.39
N THR A 77 -7.24 -15.42 3.18
CA THR A 77 -8.01 -15.77 1.98
C THR A 77 -7.98 -14.67 0.92
N SER A 78 -7.56 -13.46 1.31
CA SER A 78 -7.38 -12.34 0.41
C SER A 78 -6.16 -12.56 -0.49
N THR A 79 -6.23 -12.03 -1.71
CA THR A 79 -5.13 -12.10 -2.69
C THR A 79 -4.93 -10.74 -3.32
N VAL A 80 -3.72 -10.49 -3.81
CA VAL A 80 -3.40 -9.30 -4.61
C VAL A 80 -3.54 -9.60 -6.11
N PRO A 81 -3.90 -8.62 -6.94
CA PRO A 81 -3.74 -8.73 -8.39
C PRO A 81 -2.32 -9.18 -8.77
N SER A 82 -2.22 -10.03 -9.80
CA SER A 82 -0.96 -10.68 -10.18
C SER A 82 0.19 -9.74 -10.53
N PHE A 83 -0.12 -8.51 -10.98
CA PHE A 83 0.90 -7.50 -11.29
C PHE A 83 1.56 -6.88 -10.04
N ILE A 84 1.00 -7.09 -8.85
CA ILE A 84 1.60 -6.65 -7.57
C ILE A 84 2.65 -7.65 -7.10
N GLY A 85 2.38 -8.95 -7.25
CA GLY A 85 3.28 -9.99 -6.76
C GLY A 85 3.57 -9.83 -5.25
N GLU A 86 4.86 -9.75 -4.91
CA GLU A 86 5.35 -9.55 -3.54
C GLU A 86 5.63 -8.06 -3.22
N ASP A 87 5.39 -7.16 -4.17
CA ASP A 87 5.75 -5.74 -4.07
C ASP A 87 4.67 -4.92 -3.33
N TYR A 88 4.35 -5.34 -2.12
CA TYR A 88 3.37 -4.65 -1.28
C TYR A 88 3.73 -4.66 0.19
N TYR A 89 3.14 -3.71 0.92
CA TYR A 89 3.09 -3.73 2.38
C TYR A 89 1.63 -3.51 2.79
N CYS A 90 1.08 -4.41 3.59
CA CYS A 90 -0.26 -4.30 4.13
C CYS A 90 -0.24 -4.19 5.65
N GLU A 91 -1.12 -3.35 6.20
CA GLU A 91 -1.33 -3.21 7.63
C GLU A 91 -2.75 -2.72 7.91
N SER A 92 -3.25 -2.92 9.13
CA SER A 92 -4.57 -2.51 9.60
C SER A 92 -4.41 -1.72 10.90
N GLY A 93 -5.09 -0.58 11.04
CA GLY A 93 -4.96 0.28 12.22
C GLY A 93 -5.80 -0.14 13.43
N THR A 94 -6.40 -1.33 13.39
CA THR A 94 -7.24 -1.84 14.48
C THR A 94 -7.28 -3.36 14.51
N ASN A 95 -7.44 -3.93 15.70
CA ASN A 95 -7.69 -5.35 15.94
C ASN A 95 -9.15 -5.64 16.33
N SER A 96 -10.07 -4.77 15.93
CA SER A 96 -11.50 -4.87 16.23
C SER A 96 -12.31 -4.42 15.03
N GLU A 97 -13.61 -4.74 15.00
CA GLU A 97 -14.50 -4.32 13.92
C GLU A 97 -14.46 -2.79 13.75
N PRO A 98 -14.02 -2.27 12.58
CA PRO A 98 -13.86 -0.85 12.41
C PRO A 98 -15.18 -0.08 12.33
N SER A 99 -15.18 1.11 12.92
CA SER A 99 -16.27 2.08 12.84
C SER A 99 -16.07 3.02 11.67
N LYS A 100 -17.09 3.17 10.81
CA LYS A 100 -17.05 3.95 9.56
C LYS A 100 -16.57 5.41 9.72
N SER A 101 -16.81 6.01 10.89
CA SER A 101 -16.47 7.42 11.15
C SER A 101 -15.14 7.62 11.91
N GLN A 102 -14.49 6.55 12.36
CA GLN A 102 -13.29 6.64 13.18
C GLN A 102 -12.03 6.66 12.34
N VAL A 103 -11.09 7.53 12.69
CA VAL A 103 -9.69 7.48 12.23
C VAL A 103 -8.86 6.83 13.32
N TYR A 104 -8.11 5.78 12.96
CA TYR A 104 -7.29 5.02 13.91
C TYR A 104 -5.89 5.63 13.99
N THR A 105 -5.74 6.70 14.77
CA THR A 105 -4.45 7.44 14.85
C THR A 105 -3.45 6.85 15.84
N ALA A 106 -3.88 5.94 16.71
CA ALA A 106 -2.99 5.27 17.66
C ALA A 106 -2.08 4.23 17.01
N ASP A 107 -2.44 3.81 15.79
CA ASP A 107 -1.78 2.75 15.04
C ASP A 107 -1.60 3.20 13.58
N PRO A 108 -0.53 3.95 13.26
CA PRO A 108 -0.26 4.41 11.91
C PRO A 108 -0.04 3.24 10.97
N LEU A 109 -0.64 3.30 9.79
CA LEU A 109 -0.44 2.26 8.78
C LEU A 109 0.96 2.34 8.18
N TRP A 110 1.51 1.16 7.92
CA TRP A 110 2.74 0.91 7.18
C TRP A 110 3.98 1.46 7.87
N ASP A 111 4.00 1.41 9.20
CA ASP A 111 5.09 1.94 10.01
C ASP A 111 6.06 0.86 10.55
N GLY A 112 5.71 -0.42 10.38
CA GLY A 112 6.50 -1.58 10.80
C GLY A 112 6.24 -2.03 12.24
N ASN A 113 5.27 -1.46 12.94
CA ASN A 113 5.02 -1.71 14.35
C ASN A 113 3.57 -2.13 14.59
N ASN A 114 3.29 -2.65 15.79
CA ASN A 114 1.91 -2.90 16.26
C ASN A 114 1.03 -3.75 15.32
N CYS A 115 1.59 -4.80 14.74
CA CYS A 115 0.86 -5.73 13.89
C CYS A 115 0.49 -7.01 14.67
N PRO A 116 -0.60 -7.03 15.46
CA PRO A 116 -0.92 -8.16 16.31
C PRO A 116 -1.59 -9.29 15.52
N SER A 117 -1.84 -10.39 16.23
CA SER A 117 -2.74 -11.46 15.78
C SER A 117 -2.34 -12.07 14.44
N TYR A 118 -3.22 -12.02 13.42
CA TYR A 118 -2.95 -12.64 12.13
C TYR A 118 -1.99 -11.81 11.28
N GLU A 119 -1.84 -10.51 11.60
CA GLU A 119 -1.04 -9.55 10.82
C GLU A 119 0.45 -9.58 11.15
N VAL A 120 0.89 -10.34 12.16
CA VAL A 120 2.31 -10.49 12.52
C VAL A 120 3.24 -10.72 11.30
N PRO A 121 2.91 -11.58 10.31
CA PRO A 121 3.79 -11.78 9.15
C PRO A 121 3.94 -10.54 8.27
N CYS A 122 2.95 -9.63 8.26
CA CYS A 122 2.96 -8.42 7.44
C CYS A 122 4.05 -7.43 7.85
N CYS A 123 4.51 -7.49 9.10
CA CYS A 123 5.50 -6.54 9.64
C CYS A 123 6.88 -7.15 9.85
N ASN A 124 7.06 -8.42 9.44
CA ASN A 124 8.34 -9.12 9.47
C ASN A 124 9.09 -9.07 8.13
N GLY A 125 8.61 -8.28 7.17
CA GLY A 125 9.27 -8.10 5.87
C GLY A 125 10.64 -7.41 6.01
N THR A 126 11.66 -7.98 5.38
CA THR A 126 12.99 -7.37 5.35
C THR A 126 12.93 -6.00 4.67
N GLY A 127 13.41 -4.95 5.33
CA GLY A 127 13.48 -3.60 4.78
C GLY A 127 12.24 -2.74 5.06
N LEU A 128 11.17 -3.29 5.63
CA LEU A 128 10.02 -2.49 6.07
C LEU A 128 10.44 -1.44 7.12
N PRO A 129 9.79 -0.26 7.14
CA PRO A 129 8.65 0.17 6.31
C PRO A 129 9.05 0.69 4.90
N TRP A 130 10.31 0.56 4.51
CA TRP A 130 10.81 1.06 3.24
C TRP A 130 10.55 0.05 2.12
N PHE A 131 9.97 0.52 1.01
CA PHE A 131 9.99 -0.23 -0.23
C PHE A 131 11.32 -0.03 -0.95
N PHE A 132 11.73 -1.03 -1.72
CA PHE A 132 12.90 -0.95 -2.60
C PHE A 132 12.63 -1.73 -3.89
N ARG A 133 12.94 -1.10 -5.02
CA ARG A 133 12.83 -1.67 -6.37
C ARG A 133 14.14 -1.45 -7.11
N ASP A 134 14.70 -2.54 -7.62
CA ASP A 134 15.91 -2.52 -8.43
C ASP A 134 15.60 -3.04 -9.83
N TYR A 135 15.83 -2.19 -10.83
CA TYR A 135 15.64 -2.51 -12.24
C TYR A 135 16.97 -2.84 -12.94
N GLY A 136 18.04 -3.09 -12.18
CA GLY A 136 19.36 -3.49 -12.65
C GLY A 136 20.07 -2.37 -13.40
N ASN A 137 20.48 -2.67 -14.64
CA ASN A 137 21.17 -1.70 -15.50
C ASN A 137 20.20 -0.90 -16.40
N ALA A 138 18.89 -0.95 -16.12
CA ALA A 138 17.90 -0.20 -16.90
C ALA A 138 18.09 1.31 -16.72
N THR A 139 17.96 2.07 -17.81
CA THR A 139 17.96 3.54 -17.80
C THR A 139 16.51 4.02 -17.91
N ILE A 140 15.81 4.08 -16.79
CA ILE A 140 14.38 4.44 -16.76
C ILE A 140 14.26 5.95 -16.61
N THR A 141 13.46 6.59 -17.46
CA THR A 141 13.14 8.03 -17.36
C THR A 141 11.66 8.28 -17.08
N ASP A 142 10.89 7.20 -16.90
CA ASP A 142 9.47 7.25 -16.57
C ASP A 142 9.19 8.11 -15.35
N TYR A 143 8.16 8.96 -15.42
CA TYR A 143 7.63 9.62 -14.24
C TYR A 143 7.19 8.59 -13.20
N ILE A 144 7.22 8.98 -11.92
CA ILE A 144 6.64 8.20 -10.84
C ILE A 144 5.27 8.80 -10.50
N GLU A 145 4.28 7.97 -10.23
CA GLU A 145 2.96 8.39 -9.80
C GLU A 145 2.59 7.75 -8.46
N LEU A 146 2.09 8.57 -7.55
CA LEU A 146 1.45 8.14 -6.32
C LEU A 146 -0.07 8.37 -6.42
N ARG A 147 -0.85 7.33 -6.11
CA ARG A 147 -2.31 7.39 -6.06
C ARG A 147 -2.79 6.93 -4.70
N VAL A 148 -3.61 7.74 -4.05
CA VAL A 148 -4.48 7.26 -2.97
C VAL A 148 -5.70 6.63 -3.64
N CYS A 149 -5.91 5.35 -3.36
CA CYS A 149 -6.94 4.52 -3.95
C CYS A 149 -7.93 4.10 -2.86
N GLY A 150 -9.21 3.99 -3.23
CA GLY A 150 -10.27 3.40 -2.43
C GLY A 150 -11.37 2.91 -3.37
N ASN A 151 -11.95 1.74 -3.09
CA ASN A 151 -13.03 1.18 -3.92
C ASN A 151 -14.43 1.69 -3.47
N GLN A 152 -14.56 2.25 -2.26
CA GLN A 152 -15.80 2.86 -1.79
C GLN A 152 -15.70 4.38 -1.59
N GLY A 153 -16.85 4.97 -1.24
CA GLY A 153 -16.93 6.39 -0.90
C GLY A 153 -16.44 6.67 0.53
N TYR A 154 -15.93 7.90 0.73
CA TYR A 154 -15.34 8.35 2.00
C TYR A 154 -16.24 8.13 3.24
N GLY A 155 -17.56 7.99 3.09
CA GLY A 155 -18.47 7.70 4.21
C GLY A 155 -18.30 6.29 4.81
N ASN A 156 -17.71 5.35 4.08
CA ASN A 156 -17.44 3.98 4.54
C ASN A 156 -16.00 3.81 5.05
N GLU A 157 -15.05 4.20 4.21
CA GLU A 157 -13.61 4.06 4.46
C GLU A 157 -12.84 5.24 3.87
N ASP A 158 -11.61 5.43 4.33
CA ASP A 158 -10.62 6.32 3.72
C ASP A 158 -9.23 5.91 4.21
N THR A 159 -8.19 6.37 3.51
CA THR A 159 -6.80 6.12 3.91
C THR A 159 -6.00 7.42 3.91
N PRO A 160 -6.19 8.30 4.93
CA PRO A 160 -5.46 9.54 5.02
C PRO A 160 -3.94 9.30 5.02
N VAL A 161 -3.23 9.92 4.08
CA VAL A 161 -1.78 9.85 3.98
C VAL A 161 -1.17 11.00 4.77
N GLN A 162 -0.28 10.68 5.72
CA GLN A 162 0.45 11.68 6.50
C GLN A 162 1.73 12.12 5.79
N LEU A 163 2.50 11.16 5.29
CA LEU A 163 3.76 11.43 4.59
C LEU A 163 4.02 10.36 3.52
N TYR A 164 4.78 10.77 2.52
CA TYR A 164 5.42 9.87 1.58
C TYR A 164 6.81 10.42 1.25
N GLU A 165 7.77 9.52 1.12
CA GLU A 165 9.13 9.81 0.68
C GLU A 165 9.44 8.87 -0.48
N ILE A 166 9.97 9.41 -1.57
CA ILE A 166 10.35 8.65 -2.76
C ILE A 166 11.70 9.15 -3.23
N TYR A 167 12.65 8.23 -3.36
CA TYR A 167 14.01 8.48 -3.81
C TYR A 167 14.32 7.60 -5.02
N VAL A 168 15.12 8.15 -5.92
CA VAL A 168 15.60 7.45 -7.11
C VAL A 168 17.12 7.54 -7.20
N LYS A 169 17.73 6.53 -7.81
CA LYS A 169 19.16 6.49 -8.10
C LYS A 169 19.39 6.00 -9.51
#